data_AF-A0A0C3J8I5-F1
#
_entry.id   AF-A0A0C3J8I5-F1
#
_cell.length_a   1.000
_cell.length_b   1.000
_cell.length_c   1.000
_cell.angle_alpha   90.00
_cell.angle_beta   90.00
_cell.angle_gamma   90.00
#
_symmetry.space_group_name_H-M   'P 1'
#
loop_
_entity.id
_entity.type
_entity.pdbx_description
1 polymer ?
#
loop_
_entity_poly.entity_id
_entity_poly.type
_entity_poly.pdbx_seq_one_letter_code
_entity_poly.pdbx_strand_id
1 'polypeptide(L)'
;MSASDDSNLTSIASINASVSGLADESGSDLVSDAAPKCSSVVEKLKESAVAVYAVTPNLAARAEFFFGGATGDVAILKGEVDNVSELVLSGVFEIDRQGFFMGAEGRYSPKNAFSRDFVDTKLTCNLVAVQRDAVYGSTKDDFPLIISNIRALEKIIALKKGETLVSCVRESRGLPCIRLSHALFAKKDDGDDADTVAHNENATAAWPVQNHLKEALERAASTHYVSPLPAFDANGVAIHPVDYHRMLCGAIVQVHFALFHYSIKGDKKSIFVTAACEIRVLRAPLLAPCNPLKRGGLGYDTSTTANKKARLCPAASLEGDPHRDLEESSYCRVHLYQLRLRTHRPLPVFSVIYSVMSSLSPAPDNGIRYRVWGFLFGPRSGPRRLDLRVFGNDDIRISGTQYLFAADVEITTSRVEVEHRVYIMFFDLARHQAQRADASYVFVRVRTSHMTPLHIRAEDDLQDILRVLLVLANQFPAVGERDSAST
;
A
#
# COMPACT_ATOMS: atom_id res chain seq x y z
N MET A 1 56.41 -31.62 -3.40
CA MET A 1 56.94 -31.21 -4.73
C MET A 1 56.08 -30.01 -5.14
N SER A 2 56.36 -28.80 -4.65
CA SER A 2 57.37 -27.82 -5.17
C SER A 2 57.03 -27.48 -6.63
N ALA A 3 56.73 -26.25 -7.07
CA ALA A 3 57.14 -24.87 -6.74
C ALA A 3 55.99 -23.92 -7.20
N SER A 4 55.55 -22.86 -6.51
CA SER A 4 56.15 -21.52 -6.30
C SER A 4 56.60 -20.79 -7.58
N ASP A 5 55.91 -19.70 -7.93
CA ASP A 5 56.48 -18.55 -8.63
C ASP A 5 55.79 -17.26 -8.16
N ASP A 6 56.52 -16.53 -7.32
CA ASP A 6 56.36 -15.11 -7.01
C ASP A 6 57.08 -14.28 -8.08
N SER A 7 56.52 -13.15 -8.47
CA SER A 7 57.35 -12.04 -8.97
C SER A 7 56.84 -10.68 -8.51
N ASN A 8 57.79 -9.98 -7.90
CA ASN A 8 57.72 -8.74 -7.15
C ASN A 8 57.80 -7.49 -8.05
N LEU A 9 57.12 -6.44 -7.57
CA LEU A 9 57.56 -5.04 -7.40
C LEU A 9 58.61 -4.43 -8.37
N THR A 10 58.27 -3.26 -8.92
CA THR A 10 59.19 -2.11 -8.96
C THR A 10 58.43 -0.79 -8.82
N SER A 11 58.80 -0.06 -7.77
CA SER A 11 58.55 1.34 -7.45
C SER A 11 59.50 2.23 -8.24
N ILE A 12 59.09 3.42 -8.72
CA ILE A 12 59.87 4.68 -8.67
C ILE A 12 58.91 5.89 -8.69
N ALA A 13 59.16 6.82 -7.77
CA ALA A 13 58.51 8.12 -7.60
C ALA A 13 59.01 9.20 -8.58
N SER A 14 58.23 10.26 -8.78
CA SER A 14 58.78 11.61 -9.01
C SER A 14 57.80 12.70 -8.59
N ILE A 15 58.39 13.67 -7.91
CA ILE A 15 57.88 14.84 -7.20
C ILE A 15 58.05 16.10 -8.09
N ASN A 16 57.28 17.15 -7.78
CA ASN A 16 57.36 18.57 -8.18
C ASN A 16 56.65 19.01 -9.48
N ALA A 17 55.67 19.90 -9.35
CA ALA A 17 55.94 21.35 -9.32
C ALA A 17 54.66 22.15 -9.04
N SER A 18 54.78 23.03 -8.05
CA SER A 18 53.86 24.11 -7.69
C SER A 18 53.89 25.21 -8.75
N VAL A 19 52.71 25.67 -9.18
CA VAL A 19 52.53 27.01 -9.74
C VAL A 19 51.27 27.61 -9.12
N SER A 20 51.54 28.65 -8.33
CA SER A 20 50.59 29.61 -7.78
C SER A 20 50.06 30.51 -8.90
N GLY A 21 48.74 30.66 -8.96
CA GLY A 21 48.04 31.60 -9.83
C GLY A 21 46.82 32.16 -9.11
N LEU A 22 47.02 33.28 -8.43
CA LEU A 22 45.99 34.17 -7.91
C LEU A 22 45.26 34.84 -9.08
N ALA A 23 43.94 34.70 -9.18
CA ALA A 23 43.07 35.64 -9.88
C ALA A 23 41.60 35.47 -9.46
N ASP A 24 41.08 36.55 -8.87
CA ASP A 24 39.69 37.03 -8.86
C ASP A 24 38.55 36.06 -8.49
N GLU A 25 38.29 36.01 -7.18
CA GLU A 25 36.97 35.70 -6.63
C GLU A 25 35.97 36.82 -6.96
N SER A 26 35.24 36.66 -8.06
CA SER A 26 33.93 37.29 -8.24
C SER A 26 32.88 36.18 -8.18
N GLY A 27 32.52 35.82 -6.94
CA GLY A 27 31.59 34.74 -6.60
C GLY A 27 30.17 35.02 -7.08
N SER A 28 29.84 34.49 -8.24
CA SER A 28 28.47 34.09 -8.56
C SER A 28 28.39 32.57 -8.36
N ASP A 29 27.96 32.14 -7.17
CA ASP A 29 27.63 30.75 -6.86
C ASP A 29 26.39 30.34 -7.67
N LEU A 30 26.59 30.11 -8.96
CA LEU A 30 25.69 29.31 -9.77
C LEU A 30 25.86 27.87 -9.28
N VAL A 31 25.10 27.52 -8.26
CA VAL A 31 24.88 26.12 -7.84
C VAL A 31 24.51 25.36 -9.10
N SER A 32 25.48 24.66 -9.68
CA SER A 32 25.22 23.80 -10.81
C SER A 32 24.36 22.66 -10.27
N ASP A 33 23.06 22.70 -10.56
CA ASP A 33 22.12 21.58 -10.40
C ASP A 33 22.58 20.43 -11.30
N ALA A 34 23.67 19.78 -10.90
CA ALA A 34 24.18 18.60 -11.56
C ALA A 34 23.15 17.50 -11.33
N ALA A 35 22.49 17.08 -12.42
CA ALA A 35 21.51 16.02 -12.37
C ALA A 35 22.06 14.81 -11.60
N PRO A 36 21.27 14.23 -10.67
CA PRO A 36 21.73 13.15 -9.81
C PRO A 36 22.26 11.98 -10.64
N LYS A 37 23.45 11.49 -10.28
CA LYS A 37 24.06 10.32 -10.94
C LYS A 37 23.21 9.08 -10.68
N CYS A 38 22.93 8.28 -11.71
CA CYS A 38 22.10 7.06 -11.60
C CYS A 38 22.58 6.09 -10.52
N SER A 39 23.89 5.94 -10.35
CA SER A 39 24.47 5.08 -9.31
C SER A 39 23.93 5.44 -7.93
N SER A 40 23.80 6.73 -7.61
CA SER A 40 23.27 7.18 -6.32
C SER A 40 21.81 6.77 -6.09
N VAL A 41 20.99 6.73 -7.14
CA VAL A 41 19.57 6.35 -7.02
C VAL A 41 19.45 4.84 -6.78
N VAL A 42 20.19 4.04 -7.55
CA VAL A 42 20.16 2.57 -7.41
C VAL A 42 20.74 2.13 -6.07
N GLU A 43 21.83 2.74 -5.58
CA GLU A 43 22.35 2.42 -4.25
C GLU A 43 21.34 2.79 -3.15
N LYS A 44 20.71 3.97 -3.22
CA LYS A 44 19.62 4.33 -2.29
C LYS A 44 18.45 3.34 -2.32
N LEU A 45 18.12 2.78 -3.48
CA LEU A 45 17.09 1.75 -3.59
C LEU A 45 17.49 0.44 -2.93
N LYS A 46 18.76 0.05 -3.01
CA LYS A 46 19.28 -1.16 -2.34
C LYS A 46 19.35 -1.00 -0.82
N GLU A 47 19.62 0.21 -0.35
CA GLU A 47 19.75 0.57 1.07
C GLU A 47 18.42 0.96 1.71
N SER A 48 17.33 1.02 0.94
CA SER A 48 16.02 1.44 1.45
C SER A 48 15.49 0.47 2.51
N ALA A 49 15.16 1.01 3.69
CA ALA A 49 14.47 0.27 4.74
C ALA A 49 12.98 0.05 4.45
N VAL A 50 12.39 0.85 3.56
CA VAL A 50 10.94 0.86 3.29
C VAL A 50 10.56 -0.12 2.18
N ALA A 51 11.45 -0.35 1.21
CA ALA A 51 11.15 -1.17 0.05
C ALA A 51 12.37 -1.99 -0.39
N VAL A 52 12.14 -3.23 -0.80
CA VAL A 52 13.18 -4.13 -1.29
C VAL A 52 13.42 -3.88 -2.77
N TYR A 53 14.66 -3.59 -3.16
CA TYR A 53 15.02 -3.47 -4.56
C TYR A 53 14.70 -4.77 -5.31
N ALA A 54 13.88 -4.69 -6.35
CA ALA A 54 13.25 -5.87 -6.97
C ALA A 54 14.25 -6.79 -7.70
N VAL A 55 15.49 -6.35 -7.90
CA VAL A 55 16.60 -7.15 -8.44
C VAL A 55 17.18 -8.10 -7.39
N THR A 56 16.91 -7.87 -6.10
CA THR A 56 17.46 -8.65 -4.98
C THR A 56 17.30 -10.15 -5.24
N PRO A 57 18.40 -10.93 -5.27
CA PRO A 57 18.34 -12.34 -5.58
C PRO A 57 17.55 -13.11 -4.52
N ASN A 58 16.92 -14.21 -4.94
CA ASN A 58 16.16 -15.10 -4.07
C ASN A 58 15.01 -14.41 -3.31
N LEU A 59 14.42 -13.36 -3.90
CA LEU A 59 13.31 -12.61 -3.30
C LEU A 59 12.14 -13.52 -2.88
N ALA A 60 11.79 -14.51 -3.69
CA ALA A 60 10.73 -15.47 -3.37
C ALA A 60 11.03 -16.34 -2.13
N ALA A 61 12.31 -16.66 -1.87
CA ALA A 61 12.68 -17.40 -0.67
C ALA A 61 12.51 -16.56 0.61
N ARG A 62 12.55 -15.23 0.47
CA ARG A 62 12.37 -14.22 1.52
C ARG A 62 10.95 -13.69 1.61
N ALA A 63 10.00 -14.24 0.86
CA ALA A 63 8.62 -13.76 0.83
C ALA A 63 7.62 -14.89 1.06
N GLU A 64 6.46 -14.53 1.56
CA GLU A 64 5.26 -15.37 1.56
C GLU A 64 4.02 -14.52 1.32
N PHE A 65 2.90 -15.19 1.06
CA PHE A 65 1.61 -14.52 0.95
C PHE A 65 0.81 -14.70 2.23
N PHE A 66 0.34 -13.59 2.75
CA PHE A 66 -0.50 -13.52 3.92
C PHE A 66 -1.97 -13.43 3.51
N PHE A 67 -2.83 -14.22 4.17
CA PHE A 67 -4.24 -14.30 3.81
C PHE A 67 -5.01 -13.04 4.23
N GLY A 68 -5.35 -12.18 3.27
CA GLY A 68 -6.11 -10.95 3.51
C GLY A 68 -7.63 -11.09 3.36
N GLY A 69 -8.12 -12.26 2.96
CA GLY A 69 -9.55 -12.51 2.80
C GLY A 69 -10.14 -11.75 1.60
N ALA A 70 -11.09 -10.83 1.84
CA ALA A 70 -11.78 -10.12 0.76
C ALA A 70 -10.89 -9.08 0.05
N THR A 71 -9.85 -8.59 0.71
CA THR A 71 -8.92 -7.59 0.16
C THR A 71 -7.81 -8.22 -0.69
N GLY A 72 -7.76 -9.55 -0.77
CA GLY A 72 -6.71 -10.31 -1.44
C GLY A 72 -5.57 -10.68 -0.50
N ASP A 73 -4.84 -11.73 -0.85
CA ASP A 73 -3.62 -12.11 -0.16
C ASP A 73 -2.52 -11.10 -0.51
N VAL A 74 -1.74 -10.68 0.48
CA VAL A 74 -0.66 -9.70 0.29
C VAL A 74 0.69 -10.37 0.44
N ALA A 75 1.64 -10.05 -0.45
CA ALA A 75 3.01 -10.48 -0.27
C ALA A 75 3.61 -9.77 0.94
N ILE A 76 4.24 -10.52 1.84
CA ILE A 76 4.95 -10.03 3.03
C ILE A 76 6.38 -10.52 3.02
N LEU A 77 7.28 -9.75 3.65
CA LEU A 77 8.65 -10.19 3.85
C LEU A 77 8.65 -11.27 4.95
N LYS A 78 9.33 -12.39 4.69
CA LYS A 78 9.70 -13.38 5.71
C LYS A 78 10.74 -12.74 6.62
N GLY A 79 10.26 -12.05 7.65
CA GLY A 79 11.06 -11.40 8.67
C GLY A 79 11.06 -12.15 9.99
N GLU A 80 11.72 -11.55 10.96
CA GLU A 80 11.68 -11.97 12.36
C GLU A 80 10.27 -11.83 12.94
N VAL A 81 10.05 -12.65 13.95
CA VAL A 81 8.81 -12.92 14.68
C VAL A 81 7.90 -11.68 14.78
N ASP A 82 8.42 -10.50 15.10
CA ASP A 82 7.57 -9.40 15.57
C ASP A 82 7.12 -8.36 14.52
N ASN A 83 7.54 -8.43 13.24
CA ASN A 83 7.18 -7.39 12.26
C ASN A 83 6.73 -7.96 10.90
N VAL A 84 5.43 -8.23 10.77
CA VAL A 84 4.80 -8.57 9.49
C VAL A 84 4.65 -7.30 8.66
N SER A 85 5.71 -6.99 7.92
CA SER A 85 5.74 -5.89 6.96
C SER A 85 5.32 -6.36 5.57
N GLU A 86 4.43 -5.58 4.96
CA GLU A 86 4.07 -5.72 3.54
C GLU A 86 5.34 -5.67 2.69
N LEU A 87 5.48 -6.62 1.76
CA LEU A 87 6.60 -6.65 0.84
C LEU A 87 6.38 -5.58 -0.22
N VAL A 88 6.98 -4.41 0.00
CA VAL A 88 7.05 -3.34 -0.99
C VAL A 88 8.29 -3.56 -1.86
N LEU A 89 8.09 -3.65 -3.17
CA LEU A 89 9.15 -3.78 -4.16
C LEU A 89 9.49 -2.41 -4.74
N SER A 90 10.77 -2.17 -4.98
CA SER A 90 11.25 -0.94 -5.61
C SER A 90 12.02 -1.18 -6.90
N GLY A 91 11.98 -0.21 -7.81
CA GLY A 91 12.74 -0.27 -9.06
C GLY A 91 12.70 1.03 -9.85
N VAL A 92 13.57 1.13 -10.87
CA VAL A 92 13.59 2.23 -11.84
C VAL A 92 13.03 1.74 -13.17
N PHE A 93 12.00 2.43 -13.66
CA PHE A 93 11.25 2.01 -14.85
C PHE A 93 10.97 3.19 -15.78
N GLU A 94 10.67 2.90 -17.04
CA GLU A 94 10.01 3.85 -17.94
C GLU A 94 8.52 3.50 -18.01
N ILE A 95 7.64 4.50 -17.93
CA ILE A 95 6.19 4.30 -18.08
C ILE A 95 5.85 4.19 -19.57
N ASP A 96 5.32 3.04 -20.01
CA ASP A 96 4.90 2.86 -21.41
C ASP A 96 3.71 3.76 -21.74
N ARG A 97 3.91 4.61 -22.76
CA ARG A 97 2.91 5.57 -23.25
C ARG A 97 1.62 4.92 -23.72
N GLN A 98 1.68 3.72 -24.29
CA GLN A 98 0.48 3.03 -24.75
C GLN A 98 -0.26 2.30 -23.63
N GLY A 99 0.47 1.91 -22.59
CA GLY A 99 -0.08 1.29 -21.40
C GLY A 99 -0.63 2.28 -20.38
N PHE A 100 -0.60 3.59 -20.65
CA PHE A 100 -0.85 4.64 -19.67
C PHE A 100 -2.32 5.07 -19.55
N PHE A 101 -2.89 4.88 -18.37
CA PHE A 101 -4.28 5.23 -18.02
C PHE A 101 -4.34 5.71 -16.56
N MET A 102 -3.46 6.65 -16.20
CA MET A 102 -3.42 7.27 -14.87
C MET A 102 -3.93 8.72 -14.86
N GLY A 103 -4.69 9.13 -15.88
CA GLY A 103 -5.40 10.42 -15.85
C GLY A 103 -6.52 10.43 -14.81
N ALA A 104 -7.15 11.59 -14.57
CA ALA A 104 -8.17 11.76 -13.54
C ALA A 104 -9.35 10.77 -13.66
N GLU A 105 -9.77 10.42 -14.88
CA GLU A 105 -10.81 9.42 -15.14
C GLU A 105 -10.31 7.97 -15.34
N GLY A 106 -9.00 7.73 -15.30
CA GLY A 106 -8.41 6.41 -15.54
C GLY A 106 -8.82 5.79 -16.89
N ARG A 107 -9.49 4.62 -16.83
CA ARG A 107 -10.10 3.95 -18.01
C ARG A 107 -11.63 4.04 -18.04
N TYR A 108 -12.23 4.84 -17.16
CA TYR A 108 -13.68 4.91 -17.08
C TYR A 108 -14.26 5.47 -18.37
N SER A 109 -15.29 4.79 -18.87
CA SER A 109 -16.11 5.28 -19.96
C SER A 109 -17.54 4.84 -19.70
N PRO A 110 -18.51 5.76 -19.60
CA PRO A 110 -19.91 5.40 -19.35
C PRO A 110 -20.51 4.58 -20.50
N LYS A 111 -19.86 4.56 -21.67
CA LYS A 111 -20.27 3.77 -22.84
C LYS A 111 -19.71 2.34 -22.82
N ASN A 112 -18.76 2.04 -21.95
CA ASN A 112 -18.14 0.73 -21.89
C ASN A 112 -18.96 -0.21 -21.01
N ALA A 113 -19.61 -1.20 -21.62
CA ALA A 113 -20.43 -2.21 -20.94
C ALA A 113 -19.68 -3.02 -19.86
N PHE A 114 -18.33 -3.03 -19.89
CA PHE A 114 -17.50 -3.72 -18.91
C PHE A 114 -17.13 -2.86 -17.70
N SER A 115 -17.30 -1.55 -17.77
CA SER A 115 -17.05 -0.65 -16.64
C SER A 115 -18.32 -0.54 -15.82
N ARG A 116 -18.38 -1.23 -14.68
CA ARG A 116 -19.61 -1.33 -13.88
C ARG A 116 -19.99 0.02 -13.29
N ASP A 117 -19.11 0.62 -12.50
CA ASP A 117 -19.34 1.93 -11.87
C ASP A 117 -18.09 2.80 -11.85
N PHE A 118 -18.27 4.11 -11.66
CA PHE A 118 -17.13 5.04 -11.58
C PHE A 118 -16.26 4.78 -10.35
N VAL A 119 -16.85 4.32 -9.24
CA VAL A 119 -16.14 3.94 -8.01
C VAL A 119 -15.15 2.79 -8.20
N ASP A 120 -15.33 1.96 -9.24
CA ASP A 120 -14.41 0.87 -9.57
C ASP A 120 -13.21 1.32 -10.41
N THR A 121 -13.09 2.63 -10.68
CA THR A 121 -12.02 3.17 -11.52
C THR A 121 -10.65 2.88 -10.90
N LYS A 122 -9.79 2.24 -11.71
CA LYS A 122 -8.40 2.00 -11.39
C LYS A 122 -7.52 2.80 -12.35
N LEU A 123 -6.61 3.58 -11.78
CA LEU A 123 -5.51 4.17 -12.53
C LEU A 123 -4.53 3.04 -12.85
N THR A 124 -4.13 2.90 -14.11
CA THR A 124 -3.21 1.81 -14.49
C THR A 124 -2.13 2.30 -15.43
N CYS A 125 -0.92 1.76 -15.30
CA CYS A 125 0.14 1.93 -16.29
C CYS A 125 0.91 0.63 -16.50
N ASN A 126 1.71 0.58 -17.57
CA ASN A 126 2.68 -0.49 -17.77
C ASN A 126 4.09 0.07 -17.51
N LEU A 127 4.85 -0.61 -16.67
CA LEU A 127 6.26 -0.33 -16.44
C LEU A 127 7.09 -1.19 -17.38
N VAL A 128 8.03 -0.57 -18.11
CA VAL A 128 8.95 -1.22 -19.03
C VAL A 128 10.40 -0.88 -18.67
N ALA A 129 11.34 -1.65 -19.20
CA ALA A 129 12.76 -1.30 -19.11
C ALA A 129 13.03 0.08 -19.71
N VAL A 130 13.92 0.86 -19.09
CA VAL A 130 14.36 2.16 -19.61
C VAL A 130 14.98 2.00 -21.00
N GLN A 131 14.49 2.72 -22.00
CA GLN A 131 14.89 2.51 -23.40
C GLN A 131 15.91 3.52 -23.93
N ARG A 132 15.78 4.80 -23.56
CA ARG A 132 16.44 5.91 -24.29
C ARG A 132 17.18 6.88 -23.39
N ASP A 133 17.74 6.38 -22.30
CA ASP A 133 18.40 7.20 -21.30
C ASP A 133 19.84 6.78 -21.06
N ALA A 134 20.78 7.71 -21.22
CA ALA A 134 22.18 7.42 -20.93
C ALA A 134 22.48 7.35 -19.43
N VAL A 135 21.72 8.08 -18.60
CA VAL A 135 21.94 8.12 -17.15
C VAL A 135 21.37 6.86 -16.53
N TYR A 136 20.11 6.54 -16.81
CA TYR A 136 19.43 5.37 -16.27
C TYR A 136 19.53 4.12 -17.16
N GLY A 137 20.34 4.16 -18.23
CA GLY A 137 20.44 3.06 -19.18
C GLY A 137 20.96 1.76 -18.58
N SER A 138 21.76 1.83 -17.50
CA SER A 138 22.26 0.66 -16.78
C SER A 138 21.15 -0.13 -16.08
N THR A 139 20.03 0.48 -15.71
CA THR A 139 18.90 -0.24 -15.07
C THR A 139 18.11 -1.09 -16.06
N LYS A 140 18.43 -1.01 -17.37
CA LYS A 140 17.86 -1.89 -18.39
C LYS A 140 18.23 -3.36 -18.15
N ASP A 141 19.44 -3.61 -17.67
CA ASP A 141 19.95 -4.96 -17.40
C ASP A 141 19.31 -5.59 -16.14
N ASP A 142 18.82 -4.74 -15.23
CA ASP A 142 18.08 -5.13 -14.04
C ASP A 142 16.67 -5.64 -14.37
N PHE A 143 16.05 -5.13 -15.44
CA PHE A 143 14.64 -5.40 -15.73
C PHE A 143 14.32 -6.89 -15.94
N PRO A 144 15.10 -7.69 -16.71
CA PRO A 144 14.88 -9.14 -16.78
C PRO A 144 14.94 -9.85 -15.42
N LEU A 145 15.82 -9.41 -14.51
CA LEU A 145 15.93 -9.97 -13.17
C LEU A 145 14.70 -9.63 -12.32
N ILE A 146 14.21 -8.38 -12.40
CA ILE A 146 12.96 -7.95 -11.77
C ILE A 146 11.79 -8.82 -12.25
N ILE A 147 11.64 -9.00 -13.57
CA ILE A 147 10.59 -9.85 -14.15
C ILE A 147 10.70 -11.30 -13.64
N SER A 148 11.91 -11.85 -13.60
CA SER A 148 12.17 -13.20 -13.07
C SER A 148 11.75 -13.32 -11.60
N ASN A 149 12.13 -12.35 -10.77
CA ASN A 149 11.81 -12.31 -9.35
C ASN A 149 10.30 -12.18 -9.10
N ILE A 150 9.60 -11.31 -9.83
CA ILE A 150 8.13 -11.19 -9.73
C ILE A 150 7.46 -12.51 -10.12
N ARG A 151 7.87 -13.15 -11.21
CA ARG A 151 7.34 -14.46 -11.60
C ARG A 151 7.66 -15.55 -10.57
N ALA A 152 8.80 -15.48 -9.89
CA ALA A 152 9.12 -16.38 -8.79
C ALA A 152 8.22 -16.16 -7.57
N LEU A 153 7.87 -14.90 -7.26
CA LEU A 153 6.88 -14.56 -6.23
C LEU A 153 5.50 -15.12 -6.58
N GLU A 154 5.04 -14.96 -7.82
CA GLU A 154 3.75 -15.51 -8.27
C GLU A 154 3.67 -17.04 -8.10
N LYS A 155 4.80 -17.74 -8.26
CA LYS A 155 4.90 -19.19 -8.07
C LYS A 155 4.85 -19.67 -6.62
N ILE A 156 4.94 -18.77 -5.63
CA ILE A 156 4.77 -19.13 -4.21
C ILE A 156 3.34 -19.66 -3.98
N ILE A 157 2.36 -19.10 -4.69
CA ILE A 157 0.98 -19.60 -4.63
C ILE A 157 0.86 -20.84 -5.51
N ALA A 158 0.59 -21.98 -4.86
CA ALA A 158 0.31 -23.22 -5.57
C ALA A 158 -1.05 -23.14 -6.28
N LEU A 159 -1.02 -23.12 -7.61
CA LEU A 159 -2.22 -23.15 -8.44
C LEU A 159 -2.90 -24.51 -8.33
N LYS A 160 -4.23 -24.50 -8.24
CA LYS A 160 -5.02 -25.73 -8.23
C LYS A 160 -5.18 -26.27 -9.65
N LYS A 161 -5.42 -27.58 -9.77
CA LYS A 161 -5.67 -28.21 -11.08
C LYS A 161 -6.83 -27.50 -11.81
N GLY A 162 -6.55 -26.99 -13.01
CA GLY A 162 -7.53 -26.27 -13.84
C GLY A 162 -7.73 -24.81 -13.47
N GLU A 163 -6.94 -24.27 -12.53
CA GLU A 163 -6.89 -22.83 -12.25
C GLU A 163 -6.05 -22.12 -13.32
N THR A 164 -6.55 -20.98 -13.78
CA THR A 164 -5.84 -20.12 -14.72
C THR A 164 -5.12 -18.99 -13.98
N LEU A 165 -3.89 -18.71 -14.38
CA LEU A 165 -3.06 -17.65 -13.82
C LEU A 165 -3.21 -16.37 -14.63
N VAL A 166 -3.56 -15.26 -13.97
CA VAL A 166 -3.49 -13.92 -14.54
C VAL A 166 -2.34 -13.19 -13.86
N SER A 167 -1.17 -13.21 -14.50
CA SER A 167 0.05 -12.56 -14.01
C SER A 167 -0.06 -11.03 -14.05
N CYS A 168 0.63 -10.37 -13.11
CA CYS A 168 0.84 -8.92 -13.16
C CYS A 168 1.92 -8.54 -14.18
N VAL A 169 2.78 -9.50 -14.56
CA VAL A 169 3.69 -9.39 -15.70
C VAL A 169 2.95 -9.74 -16.98
N ARG A 170 2.99 -8.84 -17.95
CA ARG A 170 2.31 -8.98 -19.25
C ARG A 170 3.29 -8.76 -20.39
N GLU A 171 2.82 -8.98 -21.60
CA GLU A 171 3.52 -8.58 -22.82
C GLU A 171 2.82 -7.38 -23.44
N SER A 172 3.60 -6.36 -23.81
CA SER A 172 3.18 -5.20 -24.59
C SER A 172 4.13 -5.10 -25.78
N ARG A 173 3.60 -5.24 -27.00
CA ARG A 173 4.38 -5.28 -28.25
C ARG A 173 5.53 -6.31 -28.26
N GLY A 174 5.29 -7.48 -27.67
CA GLY A 174 6.28 -8.56 -27.56
C GLY A 174 7.38 -8.32 -26.53
N LEU A 175 7.30 -7.25 -25.74
CA LEU A 175 8.21 -6.98 -24.63
C LEU A 175 7.49 -7.20 -23.29
N PRO A 176 8.17 -7.78 -22.29
CA PRO A 176 7.60 -7.92 -20.96
C PRO A 176 7.38 -6.54 -20.32
N CYS A 177 6.29 -6.39 -19.58
CA CYS A 177 5.97 -5.20 -18.80
C CYS A 177 5.31 -5.60 -17.47
N ILE A 178 5.41 -4.74 -16.47
CA ILE A 178 4.72 -4.91 -15.18
C ILE A 178 3.50 -4.00 -15.19
N ARG A 179 2.31 -4.55 -14.99
CA ARG A 179 1.09 -3.75 -14.93
C ARG A 179 0.87 -3.21 -13.52
N LEU A 180 1.10 -1.92 -13.35
CA LEU A 180 0.85 -1.18 -12.12
C LEU A 180 -0.59 -0.69 -12.05
N SER A 181 -1.18 -0.70 -10.86
CA SER A 181 -2.53 -0.21 -10.62
C SER A 181 -2.65 0.60 -9.33
N HIS A 182 -3.61 1.51 -9.27
CA HIS A 182 -4.00 2.26 -8.07
C HIS A 182 -5.52 2.41 -8.08
N ALA A 183 -6.17 2.12 -6.96
CA ALA A 183 -7.61 2.33 -6.83
C ALA A 183 -7.88 3.82 -6.66
N LEU A 184 -8.65 4.43 -7.56
CA LEU A 184 -8.91 5.87 -7.51
C LEU A 184 -9.84 6.23 -6.34
N PHE A 185 -10.68 5.30 -5.89
CA PHE A 185 -11.67 5.55 -4.84
C PHE A 185 -11.42 4.65 -3.63
N ALA A 186 -11.54 5.24 -2.45
CA ALA A 186 -11.57 4.55 -1.17
C ALA A 186 -12.96 4.72 -0.56
N LYS A 187 -13.56 3.64 -0.04
CA LYS A 187 -14.89 3.71 0.56
C LYS A 187 -14.82 4.59 1.83
N LYS A 188 -15.83 5.45 2.03
CA LYS A 188 -15.93 6.23 3.26
C LYS A 188 -16.05 5.29 4.45
N ASP A 189 -15.30 5.59 5.51
CA ASP A 189 -15.44 4.90 6.79
C ASP A 189 -16.40 5.70 7.68
N ASP A 190 -17.35 5.01 8.33
CA ASP A 190 -18.27 5.66 9.28
C ASP A 190 -17.53 6.20 10.51
N GLY A 191 -16.28 5.76 10.74
CA GLY A 191 -15.41 6.21 11.83
C GLY A 191 -14.39 7.30 11.48
N ASP A 192 -14.46 7.90 10.29
CA ASP A 192 -13.57 9.01 9.94
C ASP A 192 -13.89 10.28 10.77
N ASP A 193 -12.87 10.97 11.27
CA ASP A 193 -13.05 12.22 12.01
C ASP A 193 -13.50 13.36 11.07
N ALA A 194 -14.25 14.33 11.61
CA ALA A 194 -14.89 15.38 10.84
C ALA A 194 -13.90 16.19 9.97
N ASP A 195 -12.66 16.38 10.45
CA ASP A 195 -11.62 17.10 9.71
C ASP A 195 -11.11 16.30 8.51
N THR A 196 -10.86 15.00 8.71
CA THR A 196 -10.47 14.08 7.62
C THR A 196 -11.59 13.95 6.59
N VAL A 197 -12.84 13.86 7.04
CA VAL A 197 -14.03 13.85 6.17
C VAL A 197 -14.05 15.14 5.33
N ALA A 198 -14.01 16.31 5.96
CA ALA A 198 -14.09 17.59 5.26
C ALA A 198 -12.96 17.78 4.23
N HIS A 199 -11.73 17.41 4.57
CA HIS A 199 -10.61 17.47 3.62
C HIS A 199 -10.83 16.53 2.43
N ASN A 200 -11.20 15.27 2.67
CA ASN A 200 -11.37 14.29 1.61
C ASN A 200 -12.57 14.58 0.71
N GLU A 201 -13.65 15.14 1.25
CA GLU A 201 -14.81 15.58 0.48
C GLU A 201 -14.45 16.74 -0.46
N ASN A 202 -13.74 17.74 0.05
CA ASN A 202 -13.27 18.86 -0.77
C ASN A 202 -12.34 18.39 -1.90
N ALA A 203 -11.40 17.48 -1.61
CA ALA A 203 -10.51 16.90 -2.61
C ALA A 203 -11.27 16.09 -3.67
N THR A 204 -12.30 15.35 -3.26
CA THR A 204 -13.15 14.56 -4.15
C THR A 204 -13.99 15.46 -5.06
N ALA A 205 -14.61 16.52 -4.52
CA ALA A 205 -15.40 17.47 -5.29
C ALA A 205 -14.56 18.28 -6.30
N ALA A 206 -13.30 18.56 -5.95
CA ALA A 206 -12.36 19.27 -6.81
C ALA A 206 -11.63 18.37 -7.82
N TRP A 207 -11.92 17.06 -7.86
CA TRP A 207 -11.21 16.13 -8.73
C TRP A 207 -11.40 16.48 -10.22
N PRO A 208 -10.32 16.62 -11.02
CA PRO A 208 -10.40 17.26 -12.33
C PRO A 208 -10.90 16.31 -13.43
N VAL A 209 -12.19 15.96 -13.37
CA VAL A 209 -12.86 15.13 -14.40
C VAL A 209 -13.46 16.00 -15.52
N GLN A 210 -13.65 15.40 -16.69
CA GLN A 210 -14.36 16.05 -17.79
C GLN A 210 -15.81 16.36 -17.40
N ASN A 211 -16.39 17.44 -17.95
CA ASN A 211 -17.74 17.90 -17.58
C ASN A 211 -18.81 16.80 -17.65
N HIS A 212 -18.76 15.92 -18.66
CA HIS A 212 -19.73 14.85 -18.83
C HIS A 212 -19.59 13.70 -17.80
N LEU A 213 -18.53 13.70 -16.98
CA LEU A 213 -18.29 12.73 -15.92
C LEU A 213 -18.57 13.30 -14.52
N LYS A 214 -18.93 14.59 -14.41
CA LYS A 214 -19.18 15.24 -13.10
C LYS A 214 -20.30 14.57 -12.32
N GLU A 215 -21.41 14.21 -12.97
CA GLU A 215 -22.50 13.49 -12.31
C GLU A 215 -22.08 12.10 -11.78
N ALA A 216 -21.16 11.41 -12.47
CA ALA A 216 -20.62 10.14 -12.00
C ALA A 216 -19.69 10.32 -10.79
N LEU A 217 -18.89 11.39 -10.79
CA LEU A 217 -18.05 11.79 -9.66
C LEU A 217 -18.91 12.18 -8.44
N GLU A 218 -19.96 12.98 -8.62
CA GLU A 218 -20.89 13.36 -7.55
C GLU A 218 -21.56 12.13 -6.92
N ARG A 219 -22.01 11.17 -7.74
CA ARG A 219 -22.53 9.89 -7.23
C ARG A 219 -21.48 9.10 -6.48
N ALA A 220 -20.25 9.01 -6.99
CA ALA A 220 -19.14 8.34 -6.30
C ALA A 220 -18.81 9.01 -4.95
N ALA A 221 -18.80 10.34 -4.92
CA ALA A 221 -18.50 11.17 -3.74
C ALA A 221 -19.49 10.96 -2.58
N SER A 222 -20.69 10.46 -2.86
CA SER A 222 -21.66 10.13 -1.82
C SER A 222 -21.26 8.91 -0.96
N THR A 223 -20.42 8.01 -1.50
CA THR A 223 -20.08 6.73 -0.86
C THR A 223 -18.57 6.49 -0.72
N HIS A 224 -17.76 7.25 -1.45
CA HIS A 224 -16.30 7.09 -1.51
C HIS A 224 -15.60 8.45 -1.47
N TYR A 225 -14.34 8.44 -1.04
CA TYR A 225 -13.38 9.51 -1.26
C TYR A 225 -12.49 9.17 -2.44
N VAL A 226 -12.02 10.18 -3.16
CA VAL A 226 -10.90 10.00 -4.07
C VAL A 226 -9.62 9.77 -3.29
N SER A 227 -8.85 8.76 -3.69
CA SER A 227 -7.49 8.48 -3.27
C SER A 227 -6.55 8.89 -4.41
N PRO A 228 -5.91 10.07 -4.34
CA PRO A 228 -4.97 10.51 -5.37
C PRO A 228 -3.81 9.52 -5.52
N LEU A 229 -3.29 9.40 -6.74
CA LEU A 229 -2.09 8.62 -7.00
C LEU A 229 -0.92 9.22 -6.17
N PRO A 230 -0.17 8.43 -5.39
CA PRO A 230 1.00 8.91 -4.65
C PRO A 230 2.18 9.16 -5.62
N ALA A 231 2.06 10.20 -6.44
CA ALA A 231 2.99 10.54 -7.50
C ALA A 231 3.66 11.89 -7.21
N PHE A 232 4.98 11.90 -7.33
CA PHE A 232 5.84 13.04 -6.98
C PHE A 232 6.75 13.39 -8.15
N ASP A 233 7.01 14.69 -8.32
CA ASP A 233 7.95 15.18 -9.31
C ASP A 233 9.42 14.94 -8.89
N ALA A 234 10.37 15.46 -9.67
CA ALA A 234 11.80 15.31 -9.40
C ALA A 234 12.24 15.99 -8.09
N ASN A 235 11.49 16.98 -7.62
CA ASN A 235 11.74 17.70 -6.38
C ASN A 235 11.04 17.05 -5.18
N GLY A 236 10.26 15.99 -5.39
CA GLY A 236 9.46 15.35 -4.35
C GLY A 236 8.14 16.07 -4.07
N VAL A 237 7.70 16.99 -4.93
CA VAL A 237 6.41 17.67 -4.79
C VAL A 237 5.33 16.80 -5.41
N ALA A 238 4.19 16.65 -4.72
CA ALA A 238 3.06 15.89 -5.23
C ALA A 238 2.57 16.46 -6.57
N ILE A 239 2.44 15.60 -7.58
CA ILE A 239 1.98 16.00 -8.91
C ILE A 239 0.47 16.24 -8.85
N HIS A 240 0.03 17.40 -9.34
CA HIS A 240 -1.40 17.70 -9.40
C HIS A 240 -2.11 16.72 -10.36
N PRO A 241 -3.33 16.21 -10.06
CA PRO A 241 -3.99 15.20 -10.91
C PRO A 241 -4.22 15.62 -12.37
N VAL A 242 -4.38 16.93 -12.62
CA VAL A 242 -4.48 17.49 -14.00
C VAL A 242 -3.21 17.27 -14.82
N ASP A 243 -2.06 17.12 -14.15
CA ASP A 243 -0.75 17.01 -14.76
C ASP A 243 -0.24 15.56 -14.84
N TYR A 244 -0.95 14.57 -14.27
CA TYR A 244 -0.52 13.16 -14.32
C TYR A 244 -0.18 12.69 -15.72
N HIS A 245 -1.02 13.00 -16.71
CA HIS A 245 -0.73 12.59 -18.09
C HIS A 245 0.55 13.26 -18.63
N ARG A 246 0.70 14.57 -18.43
CA ARG A 246 1.84 15.34 -18.92
C ARG A 246 3.14 14.92 -18.26
N MET A 247 3.11 14.61 -16.97
CA MET A 247 4.30 14.38 -16.15
C MET A 247 4.70 12.92 -16.04
N LEU A 248 3.78 11.96 -16.21
CA LEU A 248 4.05 10.53 -16.02
C LEU A 248 4.11 9.74 -17.34
N CYS A 249 3.38 10.13 -18.38
CA CYS A 249 3.28 9.35 -19.62
C CYS A 249 4.62 9.33 -20.39
N GLY A 250 5.40 8.26 -20.28
CA GLY A 250 6.74 8.17 -20.86
C GLY A 250 7.87 8.70 -19.96
N ALA A 251 7.58 8.96 -18.67
CA ALA A 251 8.58 9.37 -17.70
C ALA A 251 9.45 8.19 -17.27
N ILE A 252 10.68 8.48 -16.84
CA ILE A 252 11.51 7.55 -16.08
C ILE A 252 11.23 7.81 -14.61
N VAL A 253 10.83 6.76 -13.90
CA VAL A 253 10.30 6.82 -12.54
C VAL A 253 11.00 5.81 -11.64
N GLN A 254 11.19 6.20 -10.39
CA GLN A 254 11.33 5.27 -9.28
C GLN A 254 9.92 4.89 -8.83
N VAL A 255 9.66 3.59 -8.68
CA VAL A 255 8.35 3.10 -8.23
C VAL A 255 8.53 2.21 -7.02
N HIS A 256 7.69 2.43 -6.00
CA HIS A 256 7.44 1.49 -4.92
C HIS A 256 6.05 0.87 -5.15
N PHE A 257 5.96 -0.45 -5.12
CA PHE A 257 4.69 -1.15 -5.32
C PHE A 257 4.61 -2.44 -4.51
N ALA A 258 3.40 -2.77 -4.07
CA ALA A 258 3.11 -4.03 -3.39
C ALA A 258 2.47 -5.04 -4.34
N LEU A 259 2.57 -6.33 -3.99
CA LEU A 259 2.05 -7.44 -4.78
C LEU A 259 0.90 -8.12 -4.03
N PHE A 260 -0.25 -8.22 -4.71
CA PHE A 260 -1.47 -8.85 -4.21
C PHE A 260 -1.85 -10.06 -5.06
N HIS A 261 -2.47 -11.04 -4.42
CA HIS A 261 -3.04 -12.23 -5.04
C HIS A 261 -4.54 -12.35 -4.70
N TYR A 262 -5.37 -12.58 -5.72
CA TYR A 262 -6.80 -12.83 -5.56
C TYR A 262 -7.14 -14.20 -6.15
N SER A 263 -7.75 -15.08 -5.34
CA SER A 263 -8.32 -16.34 -5.83
C SER A 263 -9.83 -16.21 -6.04
N ILE A 264 -10.26 -16.16 -7.30
CA ILE A 264 -11.67 -16.13 -7.68
C ILE A 264 -12.14 -17.56 -7.88
N LYS A 265 -12.70 -18.15 -6.81
CA LYS A 265 -13.12 -19.56 -6.78
C LYS A 265 -14.11 -19.93 -7.89
N GLY A 266 -15.08 -19.05 -8.19
CA GLY A 266 -16.10 -19.30 -9.22
C GLY A 266 -15.51 -19.47 -10.62
N ASP A 267 -14.51 -18.65 -10.95
CA ASP A 267 -13.87 -18.64 -12.26
C ASP A 267 -12.64 -19.54 -12.35
N LYS A 268 -12.20 -20.13 -11.22
CA LYS A 268 -10.90 -20.82 -11.10
C LYS A 268 -9.77 -19.94 -11.65
N LYS A 269 -9.71 -18.70 -11.17
CA LYS A 269 -8.67 -17.73 -11.55
C LYS A 269 -7.86 -17.32 -10.32
N SER A 270 -6.54 -17.41 -10.46
CA SER A 270 -5.57 -16.78 -9.58
C SER A 270 -5.07 -15.51 -10.27
N ILE A 271 -5.30 -14.36 -9.66
CA ILE A 271 -5.00 -13.05 -10.25
C ILE A 271 -3.97 -12.34 -9.39
N PHE A 272 -2.85 -11.98 -10.01
CA PHE A 272 -1.83 -11.14 -9.39
C PHE A 272 -1.98 -9.69 -9.83
N VAL A 273 -1.88 -8.78 -8.88
CA VAL A 273 -2.03 -7.35 -9.08
C VAL A 273 -0.88 -6.64 -8.37
N THR A 274 -0.29 -5.64 -9.02
CA THR A 274 0.62 -4.72 -8.34
C THR A 274 -0.10 -3.42 -8.02
N ALA A 275 0.05 -2.94 -6.78
CA ALA A 275 -0.53 -1.68 -6.32
C ALA A 275 0.57 -0.64 -6.12
N ALA A 276 0.41 0.56 -6.68
CA ALA A 276 1.35 1.65 -6.48
C ALA A 276 1.32 2.13 -5.02
N CYS A 277 2.49 2.15 -4.38
CA CYS A 277 2.69 2.78 -3.08
C CYS A 277 3.28 4.18 -3.25
N GLU A 278 4.19 4.36 -4.21
CA GLU A 278 4.85 5.63 -4.51
C GLU A 278 5.37 5.63 -5.96
N ILE A 279 5.27 6.76 -6.64
CA ILE A 279 5.87 7.00 -7.96
C ILE A 279 6.63 8.32 -7.90
N ARG A 280 7.95 8.31 -8.09
CA ARG A 280 8.78 9.52 -8.12
C ARG A 280 9.40 9.70 -9.50
N VAL A 281 9.16 10.85 -10.12
CA VAL A 281 9.74 11.18 -11.43
C VAL A 281 11.23 11.43 -11.28
N LEU A 282 12.03 10.61 -11.94
CA LEU A 282 13.49 10.82 -12.04
C LEU A 282 13.84 11.62 -13.28
N ARG A 283 13.09 11.41 -14.38
CA ARG A 283 13.19 12.19 -15.60
C ARG A 283 11.82 12.41 -16.22
N ALA A 284 11.53 13.66 -16.53
CA ALA A 284 10.30 14.03 -17.22
C ALA A 284 10.19 13.29 -18.58
N PRO A 285 8.96 13.05 -19.07
CA PRO A 285 8.78 12.41 -20.36
C PRO A 285 9.50 13.17 -21.47
N LEU A 286 10.22 12.44 -22.31
CA LEU A 286 10.74 13.02 -23.55
C LEU A 286 9.55 13.49 -24.38
N LEU A 287 9.54 14.76 -24.79
CA LEU A 287 8.49 15.26 -25.67
C LEU A 287 8.41 14.34 -26.89
N ALA A 288 7.21 13.77 -27.11
CA ALA A 288 7.00 13.01 -28.33
C ALA A 288 7.39 13.92 -29.50
N PRO A 289 8.12 13.43 -30.51
CA PRO A 289 8.33 14.21 -31.72
C PRO A 289 6.96 14.66 -32.21
N CYS A 290 6.65 15.94 -32.06
CA CYS A 290 5.39 16.48 -32.55
C CYS A 290 5.46 16.38 -34.05
N ASN A 291 4.75 15.42 -34.65
CA ASN A 291 4.67 15.33 -36.09
C ASN A 291 4.10 16.67 -36.61
N PRO A 292 4.90 17.48 -37.33
CA PRO A 292 4.47 18.81 -37.74
C PRO A 292 3.23 18.76 -38.64
N LEU A 293 3.00 17.64 -39.33
CA LEU A 293 1.84 17.41 -40.20
C LEU A 293 0.54 17.13 -39.44
N LYS A 294 0.58 16.89 -38.12
CA LYS A 294 -0.61 16.68 -37.27
C LYS A 294 -1.03 17.91 -36.46
N ARG A 295 -0.40 19.09 -36.66
CA ARG A 295 -0.76 20.32 -35.94
C ARG A 295 -2.17 20.87 -36.23
N GLY A 296 -2.89 20.31 -37.20
CA GLY A 296 -4.16 20.87 -37.67
C GLY A 296 -5.45 20.32 -37.05
N GLY A 297 -5.44 19.32 -36.14
CA GLY A 297 -6.69 18.58 -35.90
C GLY A 297 -6.97 17.95 -34.53
N LEU A 298 -6.13 18.14 -33.50
CA LEU A 298 -6.49 17.70 -32.14
C LEU A 298 -6.65 18.91 -31.23
N GLY A 299 -7.71 19.67 -31.48
CA GLY A 299 -8.32 20.51 -30.46
C GLY A 299 -8.86 19.59 -29.35
N TYR A 300 -8.06 19.38 -28.31
CA TYR A 300 -8.67 19.40 -26.99
C TYR A 300 -9.14 20.83 -26.80
N ASP A 301 -10.38 21.11 -27.24
CA ASP A 301 -11.07 22.36 -26.99
C ASP A 301 -11.25 22.48 -25.47
N THR A 302 -10.20 22.96 -24.82
CA THR A 302 -10.36 23.78 -23.62
C THR A 302 -10.99 25.07 -24.11
N SER A 303 -12.32 25.06 -24.16
CA SER A 303 -13.14 26.27 -24.18
C SER A 303 -12.88 27.03 -22.88
N THR A 304 -11.77 27.76 -22.85
CA THR A 304 -11.53 28.85 -21.91
C THR A 304 -11.58 30.11 -22.73
N THR A 305 -12.67 30.85 -22.55
CA THR A 305 -12.86 32.20 -23.05
C THR A 305 -11.64 33.05 -22.69
N ALA A 306 -11.09 33.69 -23.72
CA ALA A 306 -9.99 34.61 -23.60
C ALA A 306 -10.32 35.73 -22.61
N ASN A 307 -9.45 35.96 -21.63
CA ASN A 307 -9.21 37.29 -21.09
C ASN A 307 -7.74 37.47 -20.73
N LYS A 308 -7.10 38.35 -21.49
CA LYS A 308 -5.78 38.93 -21.23
C LYS A 308 -5.81 39.72 -19.92
N LYS A 309 -4.94 39.39 -18.97
CA LYS A 309 -4.09 40.38 -18.29
C LYS A 309 -3.02 39.71 -17.43
N ALA A 310 -1.77 40.00 -17.77
CA ALA A 310 -0.61 39.71 -16.94
C ALA A 310 -0.65 40.50 -15.64
N ARG A 311 -0.26 39.87 -14.52
CA ARG A 311 0.36 40.52 -13.36
C ARG A 311 1.26 39.50 -12.62
N LEU A 312 2.55 39.82 -12.60
CA LEU A 312 3.58 39.24 -11.74
C LEU A 312 3.37 39.70 -10.29
N CYS A 313 3.61 38.83 -9.32
CA CYS A 313 4.22 39.14 -8.01
C CYS A 313 4.60 37.84 -7.24
N PRO A 314 5.52 37.94 -6.25
CA PRO A 314 6.48 36.88 -5.90
C PRO A 314 6.12 36.05 -4.66
N ALA A 315 6.84 34.93 -4.52
CA ALA A 315 6.75 33.94 -3.45
C ALA A 315 7.40 34.41 -2.13
N ALA A 316 6.83 33.95 -1.01
CA ALA A 316 7.42 33.97 0.31
C ALA A 316 7.64 32.53 0.80
N SER A 317 8.87 32.27 1.24
CA SER A 317 9.42 31.03 1.77
C SER A 317 9.23 30.93 3.28
N LEU A 318 8.96 29.73 3.81
CA LEU A 318 9.23 29.38 5.21
C LEU A 318 9.69 27.91 5.30
N GLU A 319 10.89 27.74 5.83
CA GLU A 319 11.57 26.49 6.18
C GLU A 319 11.07 25.90 7.50
N GLY A 320 11.30 24.60 7.70
CA GLY A 320 11.32 23.97 9.01
C GLY A 320 11.30 22.45 8.97
N ASP A 321 12.46 21.83 9.21
CA ASP A 321 12.69 20.41 9.52
C ASP A 321 13.41 20.35 10.89
N PRO A 322 13.31 19.29 11.73
CA PRO A 322 14.32 18.22 11.66
C PRO A 322 13.97 16.81 12.23
N HIS A 323 14.55 15.77 11.59
CA HIS A 323 15.42 14.67 12.09
C HIS A 323 15.12 13.85 13.39
N ARG A 324 15.17 12.49 13.30
CA ARG A 324 15.98 11.55 14.15
C ARG A 324 15.83 10.03 13.82
N ASP A 325 16.95 9.41 13.40
CA ASP A 325 17.65 8.12 13.70
C ASP A 325 17.11 7.17 14.82
N LEU A 326 17.37 5.84 14.97
CA LEU A 326 18.12 4.73 14.31
C LEU A 326 17.84 3.38 15.09
N GLU A 327 18.37 2.24 14.59
CA GLU A 327 18.71 0.91 15.23
C GLU A 327 17.69 -0.26 15.17
N GLU A 328 17.94 -1.36 14.43
CA GLU A 328 18.68 -2.65 14.72
C GLU A 328 17.91 -3.63 15.67
N SER A 329 17.85 -4.97 15.61
CA SER A 329 18.41 -6.11 14.83
C SER A 329 17.88 -7.46 15.42
N SER A 330 17.87 -8.57 14.64
CA SER A 330 18.02 -10.02 15.02
C SER A 330 16.86 -10.79 15.73
N TYR A 331 16.54 -12.09 15.55
CA TYR A 331 16.91 -13.26 14.71
C TYR A 331 15.76 -14.32 14.84
N CYS A 332 15.78 -15.39 14.03
CA CYS A 332 15.17 -16.74 14.23
C CYS A 332 13.75 -17.10 13.67
N ARG A 333 13.75 -18.25 12.97
CA ARG A 333 12.68 -19.00 12.24
C ARG A 333 11.95 -20.02 13.13
N VAL A 334 10.71 -20.41 12.77
CA VAL A 334 10.21 -21.82 12.64
C VAL A 334 8.71 -21.85 12.23
N HIS A 335 8.30 -22.86 11.45
CA HIS A 335 7.01 -23.11 10.79
C HIS A 335 5.85 -23.55 11.70
N LEU A 336 4.59 -23.24 11.32
CA LEU A 336 3.39 -23.81 11.94
C LEU A 336 2.26 -24.19 10.96
N TYR A 337 1.53 -25.23 11.36
CA TYR A 337 0.57 -26.06 10.61
C TYR A 337 -0.88 -25.52 10.63
N GLN A 338 -1.66 -25.86 9.59
CA GLN A 338 -3.09 -25.52 9.46
C GLN A 338 -3.98 -26.22 10.51
N LEU A 339 -4.75 -25.44 11.27
CA LEU A 339 -5.89 -25.92 12.07
C LEU A 339 -7.19 -25.78 11.27
N ARG A 340 -7.90 -26.88 11.01
CA ARG A 340 -9.14 -26.91 10.20
C ARG A 340 -10.31 -27.35 11.07
N LEU A 341 -11.11 -26.40 11.57
CA LEU A 341 -12.42 -26.69 12.17
C LEU A 341 -13.46 -26.78 11.05
N ARG A 342 -14.13 -27.94 10.92
CA ARG A 342 -15.17 -28.21 9.92
C ARG A 342 -16.49 -27.59 10.35
N THR A 343 -17.05 -26.67 9.56
CA THR A 343 -18.50 -26.47 9.48
C THR A 343 -18.92 -26.28 8.01
N HIS A 344 -19.89 -27.08 7.56
CA HIS A 344 -20.45 -27.08 6.21
C HIS A 344 -21.82 -26.41 6.24
N ARG A 345 -21.99 -25.21 5.65
CA ARG A 345 -23.26 -24.74 5.00
C ARG A 345 -22.99 -23.58 4.02
N PRO A 346 -23.77 -23.44 2.93
CA PRO A 346 -23.71 -22.30 2.02
C PRO A 346 -24.56 -21.13 2.52
N LEU A 347 -24.12 -19.89 2.28
CA LEU A 347 -24.86 -18.67 2.63
C LEU A 347 -25.54 -18.03 1.40
N PRO A 348 -26.73 -17.42 1.55
CA PRO A 348 -27.44 -16.71 0.48
C PRO A 348 -27.00 -15.25 0.34
N VAL A 349 -27.32 -14.68 -0.82
CA VAL A 349 -27.15 -13.26 -1.18
C VAL A 349 -28.33 -12.46 -0.64
N PHE A 350 -28.08 -11.37 0.11
CA PHE A 350 -29.04 -10.27 0.27
C PHE A 350 -28.35 -8.91 0.47
N SER A 351 -29.07 -7.91 -0.01
CA SER A 351 -28.89 -6.45 0.09
C SER A 351 -29.81 -5.89 1.19
N VAL A 352 -29.63 -4.60 1.55
CA VAL A 352 -30.66 -3.60 1.97
C VAL A 352 -30.48 -2.92 3.36
N ILE A 353 -30.30 -1.59 3.30
CA ILE A 353 -30.82 -0.41 4.07
C ILE A 353 -30.49 -0.20 5.58
N TYR A 354 -30.16 1.07 5.88
CA TYR A 354 -29.79 1.71 7.17
C TYR A 354 -30.87 1.70 8.26
N SER A 355 -30.42 1.74 9.54
CA SER A 355 -31.11 2.43 10.64
C SER A 355 -30.11 2.95 11.70
N VAL A 356 -30.44 4.10 12.29
CA VAL A 356 -29.68 4.96 13.21
C VAL A 356 -29.88 4.54 14.67
N MET A 357 -28.83 4.57 15.51
CA MET A 357 -28.91 5.01 16.93
C MET A 357 -27.54 5.48 17.47
N SER A 358 -27.61 6.50 18.32
CA SER A 358 -26.55 7.41 18.77
C SER A 358 -25.90 7.02 20.12
N SER A 359 -24.61 7.35 20.31
CA SER A 359 -24.00 8.10 21.45
C SER A 359 -22.47 7.99 21.32
N LEU A 360 -21.64 9.03 21.37
CA LEU A 360 -21.36 9.99 22.44
C LEU A 360 -20.68 11.26 21.86
N SER A 361 -20.80 12.36 22.59
CA SER A 361 -20.28 13.73 22.33
C SER A 361 -18.83 13.80 21.78
N PRO A 362 -18.50 14.73 20.85
CA PRO A 362 -17.16 14.85 20.29
C PRO A 362 -16.25 15.67 21.23
N ALA A 363 -15.39 14.98 21.98
CA ALA A 363 -14.16 15.59 22.47
C ALA A 363 -13.09 15.50 21.36
N PRO A 364 -12.13 16.45 21.27
CA PRO A 364 -11.07 16.38 20.28
C PRO A 364 -10.27 15.07 20.43
N ASP A 365 -10.32 14.27 19.37
CA ASP A 365 -10.03 12.85 19.34
C ASP A 365 -8.50 12.60 19.22
N ASN A 366 -7.75 13.00 20.25
CA ASN A 366 -6.27 12.99 20.27
C ASN A 366 -5.64 11.60 20.56
N GLY A 367 -6.31 10.51 20.18
CA GLY A 367 -5.76 9.16 20.37
C GLY A 367 -4.53 8.89 19.48
N ILE A 368 -3.54 8.16 19.99
CA ILE A 368 -2.39 7.71 19.18
C ILE A 368 -2.88 6.62 18.23
N ARG A 369 -2.63 6.79 16.93
CA ARG A 369 -3.01 5.82 15.89
C ARG A 369 -1.95 4.74 15.76
N TYR A 370 -2.40 3.49 15.72
CA TYR A 370 -1.59 2.32 15.45
C TYR A 370 -2.20 1.52 14.31
N ARG A 371 -1.36 0.93 13.47
CA ARG A 371 -1.78 -0.04 12.46
C ARG A 371 -1.16 -1.38 12.80
N VAL A 372 -1.99 -2.32 13.25
CA VAL A 372 -1.52 -3.64 13.69
C VAL A 372 -2.26 -4.76 12.98
N TRP A 373 -1.73 -5.97 13.12
CA TRP A 373 -2.41 -7.19 12.72
C TRP A 373 -3.08 -7.76 13.96
N GLY A 374 -4.41 -7.75 14.01
CA GLY A 374 -5.19 -8.48 15.01
C GLY A 374 -5.63 -9.83 14.49
N PHE A 375 -6.34 -10.59 15.31
CA PHE A 375 -6.94 -11.86 14.90
C PHE A 375 -8.46 -11.79 15.05
N LEU A 376 -9.18 -12.06 13.96
CA LEU A 376 -10.63 -12.24 13.99
C LEU A 376 -10.92 -13.73 14.18
N PHE A 377 -11.74 -14.09 15.16
CA PHE A 377 -12.26 -15.44 15.35
C PHE A 377 -13.78 -15.44 15.16
N GLY A 378 -14.29 -16.35 14.34
CA GLY A 378 -15.72 -16.45 14.00
C GLY A 378 -15.94 -17.05 12.60
N PRO A 379 -17.08 -16.78 11.94
CA PRO A 379 -17.38 -17.30 10.60
C PRO A 379 -16.34 -16.95 9.52
N ARG A 380 -15.57 -15.88 9.77
CA ARG A 380 -14.48 -15.40 8.91
C ARG A 380 -13.15 -15.39 9.64
N SER A 381 -12.86 -16.42 10.44
CA SER A 381 -11.62 -16.48 11.23
C SER A 381 -10.37 -16.19 10.39
N GLY A 382 -9.43 -15.48 10.99
CA GLY A 382 -8.13 -15.19 10.42
C GLY A 382 -7.61 -13.82 10.84
N PRO A 383 -6.33 -13.56 10.55
CA PRO A 383 -5.72 -12.27 10.86
C PRO A 383 -6.37 -11.13 10.07
N ARG A 384 -6.37 -9.93 10.64
CA ARG A 384 -6.93 -8.70 10.04
C ARG A 384 -6.02 -7.52 10.34
N ARG A 385 -5.83 -6.66 9.34
CA ARG A 385 -5.19 -5.36 9.57
C ARG A 385 -6.19 -4.46 10.27
N LEU A 386 -5.83 -3.96 11.42
CA LEU A 386 -6.64 -3.10 12.27
C LEU A 386 -5.97 -1.74 12.38
N ASP A 387 -6.74 -0.70 12.17
CA ASP A 387 -6.35 0.66 12.53
C ASP A 387 -6.96 0.93 13.92
N LEU A 388 -6.10 1.11 14.92
CA LEU A 388 -6.45 1.26 16.33
C LEU A 388 -6.14 2.69 16.79
N ARG A 389 -6.99 3.23 17.67
CA ARG A 389 -6.70 4.45 18.43
C ARG A 389 -6.56 4.09 19.91
N VAL A 390 -5.44 4.49 20.51
CA VAL A 390 -5.21 4.33 21.96
C VAL A 390 -5.31 5.70 22.63
N PHE A 391 -6.15 5.78 23.64
CA PHE A 391 -6.38 6.97 24.45
C PHE A 391 -5.69 6.83 25.80
N GLY A 392 -5.36 7.96 26.45
CA GLY A 392 -4.55 7.99 27.67
C GLY A 392 -5.14 7.26 28.89
N ASN A 393 -6.41 6.85 28.84
CA ASN A 393 -7.07 6.07 29.90
C ASN A 393 -7.02 4.55 29.63
N ASP A 394 -6.02 4.07 28.89
CA ASP A 394 -5.93 2.68 28.42
C ASP A 394 -7.14 2.23 27.55
N ASP A 395 -7.94 3.17 27.06
CA ASP A 395 -9.06 2.90 26.16
C ASP A 395 -8.51 2.67 24.75
N ILE A 396 -8.83 1.53 24.16
CA ILE A 396 -8.42 1.15 22.81
C ILE A 396 -9.68 0.99 21.98
N ARG A 397 -9.73 1.71 20.87
CA ARG A 397 -10.83 1.61 19.90
C ARG A 397 -10.32 1.14 18.57
N ILE A 398 -11.10 0.26 17.94
CA ILE A 398 -10.90 -0.11 16.55
C ILE A 398 -11.59 0.95 15.69
N SER A 399 -10.86 1.53 14.74
CA SER A 399 -11.46 2.35 13.67
C SER A 399 -12.01 1.41 12.59
N GLY A 400 -13.16 1.71 12.01
CA GLY A 400 -13.71 0.91 10.91
C GLY A 400 -14.33 -0.44 11.30
N THR A 401 -15.04 -0.52 12.43
CA THR A 401 -15.61 -1.78 12.96
C THR A 401 -16.70 -2.41 12.07
N GLN A 402 -17.31 -1.63 11.16
CA GLN A 402 -18.40 -2.07 10.27
C GLN A 402 -18.00 -3.19 9.30
N TYR A 403 -16.70 -3.47 9.14
CA TYR A 403 -16.22 -4.63 8.37
C TYR A 403 -15.93 -5.87 9.21
N LEU A 404 -15.89 -5.71 10.54
CA LEU A 404 -15.53 -6.76 11.50
C LEU A 404 -16.77 -7.33 12.21
N PHE A 405 -17.75 -6.48 12.51
CA PHE A 405 -19.01 -6.83 13.17
C PHE A 405 -20.19 -6.41 12.30
N ALA A 406 -21.38 -6.96 12.57
CA ALA A 406 -22.60 -6.49 11.91
C ALA A 406 -23.00 -5.11 12.46
N ALA A 407 -23.66 -4.30 11.63
CA ALA A 407 -23.96 -2.90 11.96
C ALA A 407 -24.93 -2.73 13.14
N ASP A 408 -25.69 -3.77 13.46
CA ASP A 408 -26.69 -3.82 14.53
C ASP A 408 -26.13 -4.30 15.88
N VAL A 409 -24.81 -4.46 15.98
CA VAL A 409 -24.16 -5.11 17.12
C VAL A 409 -23.57 -4.09 18.09
N GLU A 410 -23.89 -4.26 19.36
CA GLU A 410 -23.19 -3.58 20.45
C GLU A 410 -21.85 -4.29 20.74
N ILE A 411 -20.75 -3.62 20.41
CA ILE A 411 -19.40 -4.17 20.61
C ILE A 411 -19.01 -3.96 22.07
N THR A 412 -18.78 -5.06 22.77
CA THR A 412 -18.24 -5.10 24.12
C THR A 412 -16.73 -5.33 24.05
N THR A 413 -15.98 -4.67 24.94
CA THR A 413 -14.54 -4.83 25.08
C THR A 413 -14.23 -5.51 26.41
N SER A 414 -13.37 -6.52 26.40
CA SER A 414 -12.83 -7.16 27.60
C SER A 414 -11.31 -7.19 27.57
N ARG A 415 -10.69 -6.95 28.73
CA ARG A 415 -9.25 -7.05 28.95
C ARG A 415 -8.97 -8.36 29.69
N VAL A 416 -8.16 -9.22 29.08
CA VAL A 416 -7.79 -10.51 29.64
C VAL A 416 -6.28 -10.65 29.65
N GLU A 417 -5.74 -10.98 30.82
CA GLU A 417 -4.34 -11.33 30.99
C GLU A 417 -4.19 -12.85 30.93
N VAL A 418 -3.32 -13.32 30.05
CA VAL A 418 -2.94 -14.73 29.94
C VAL A 418 -1.44 -14.80 30.12
N GLU A 419 -1.01 -15.43 31.22
CA GLU A 419 0.39 -15.46 31.66
C GLU A 419 0.97 -14.06 31.88
N HIS A 420 1.79 -13.57 30.94
CA HIS A 420 2.44 -12.25 30.99
C HIS A 420 2.03 -11.36 29.82
N ARG A 421 0.98 -11.76 29.08
CA ARG A 421 0.48 -11.06 27.90
C ARG A 421 -0.93 -10.56 28.17
N VAL A 422 -1.20 -9.34 27.71
CA VAL A 422 -2.52 -8.73 27.82
C VAL A 422 -3.17 -8.71 26.45
N TYR A 423 -4.40 -9.21 26.40
CA TYR A 423 -5.26 -9.18 25.23
C TYR A 423 -6.45 -8.29 25.50
N ILE A 424 -6.69 -7.39 24.55
CA ILE A 424 -7.93 -6.63 24.44
C ILE A 424 -8.77 -7.32 23.38
N MET A 425 -9.96 -7.73 23.78
CA MET A 425 -10.85 -8.47 22.91
C MET A 425 -12.16 -7.71 22.75
N PHE A 426 -12.54 -7.52 21.49
CA PHE A 426 -13.78 -6.87 21.08
C PHE A 426 -14.75 -7.94 20.57
N PHE A 427 -15.99 -7.95 21.04
CA PHE A 427 -16.95 -9.00 20.70
C PHE A 427 -18.39 -8.53 20.85
N ASP A 428 -19.30 -9.24 20.17
CA ASP A 428 -20.74 -9.09 20.34
C ASP A 428 -21.20 -9.83 21.59
N LEU A 429 -21.57 -9.12 22.66
CA LEU A 429 -22.00 -9.74 23.92
C LEU A 429 -23.31 -10.52 23.75
N ALA A 430 -24.28 -9.97 23.01
CA ALA A 430 -25.57 -10.60 22.81
C ALA A 430 -25.42 -11.93 22.05
N ARG A 431 -24.67 -11.94 20.94
CA ARG A 431 -24.39 -13.19 20.21
C ARG A 431 -23.47 -14.12 20.98
N HIS A 432 -22.52 -13.63 21.78
CA HIS A 432 -21.71 -14.48 22.63
C HIS A 432 -22.58 -15.29 23.61
N GLN A 433 -23.58 -14.66 24.22
CA GLN A 433 -24.46 -15.26 25.21
C GLN A 433 -25.57 -16.13 24.59
N ALA A 434 -26.10 -15.76 23.42
CA ALA A 434 -27.23 -16.45 22.79
C ALA A 434 -26.83 -17.45 21.69
N GLN A 435 -25.78 -17.15 20.91
CA GLN A 435 -25.41 -17.86 19.68
C GLN A 435 -23.88 -17.90 19.51
N ARG A 436 -23.16 -18.48 20.48
CA ARG A 436 -21.69 -18.46 20.52
C ARG A 436 -21.00 -18.96 19.24
N ALA A 437 -21.63 -19.87 18.51
CA ALA A 437 -21.11 -20.40 17.24
C ALA A 437 -21.04 -19.35 16.11
N ASP A 438 -21.90 -18.33 16.16
CA ASP A 438 -21.99 -17.25 15.16
C ASP A 438 -21.40 -15.92 15.66
N ALA A 439 -20.92 -15.90 16.91
CA ALA A 439 -20.24 -14.75 17.49
C ALA A 439 -18.88 -14.50 16.82
N SER A 440 -18.53 -13.22 16.71
CA SER A 440 -17.23 -12.78 16.21
C SER A 440 -16.44 -12.13 17.34
N TYR A 441 -15.13 -12.37 17.34
CA TYR A 441 -14.20 -11.87 18.35
C TYR A 441 -12.98 -11.29 17.64
N VAL A 442 -12.59 -10.08 17.99
CA VAL A 442 -11.35 -9.47 17.51
C VAL A 442 -10.39 -9.38 18.67
N PHE A 443 -9.23 -9.99 18.52
CA PHE A 443 -8.16 -9.96 19.51
C PHE A 443 -7.11 -8.94 19.09
N VAL A 444 -6.64 -8.17 20.08
CA VAL A 444 -5.50 -7.26 19.98
C VAL A 444 -4.59 -7.56 21.16
N ARG A 445 -3.32 -7.89 20.89
CA ARG A 445 -2.30 -8.03 21.93
C ARG A 445 -1.76 -6.64 22.26
N VAL A 446 -1.52 -6.34 23.53
CA VAL A 446 -0.98 -5.04 23.96
C VAL A 446 0.18 -5.23 24.94
N ARG A 447 1.12 -4.28 24.95
CA ARG A 447 2.15 -4.23 26.00
C ARG A 447 1.53 -3.76 27.31
N THR A 448 1.80 -4.48 28.40
CA THR A 448 1.24 -4.23 29.74
C THR A 448 1.53 -2.83 30.27
N SER A 449 2.72 -2.27 29.99
CA SER A 449 3.18 -1.02 30.59
C SER A 449 2.61 0.25 29.98
N HIS A 450 2.12 0.21 28.74
CA HIS A 450 1.72 1.42 28.01
C HIS A 450 0.63 1.18 26.95
N MET A 451 -0.01 0.00 26.96
CA MET A 451 -1.12 -0.37 26.09
C MET A 451 -0.84 -0.22 24.58
N THR A 452 0.43 -0.14 24.16
CA THR A 452 0.76 -0.14 22.72
C THR A 452 0.33 -1.46 22.11
N PRO A 453 -0.52 -1.40 21.06
CA PRO A 453 -0.93 -2.58 20.33
C PRO A 453 0.27 -3.24 19.66
N LEU A 454 0.28 -4.56 19.69
CA LEU A 454 1.25 -5.43 19.05
C LEU A 454 0.55 -6.26 17.98
N HIS A 455 1.30 -6.65 16.95
CA HIS A 455 0.83 -7.63 15.99
C HIS A 455 0.58 -8.98 16.70
N ILE A 456 -0.60 -9.55 16.46
CA ILE A 456 -0.94 -10.93 16.79
C ILE A 456 -0.40 -11.85 15.70
N ARG A 457 0.22 -12.94 16.15
CA ARG A 457 0.71 -14.02 15.32
C ARG A 457 -0.10 -15.27 15.63
N ALA A 458 -0.67 -15.88 14.60
CA ALA A 458 -1.45 -17.10 14.81
C ALA A 458 -0.60 -18.24 15.41
N GLU A 459 0.71 -18.21 15.17
CA GLU A 459 1.64 -19.24 15.64
C GLU A 459 1.89 -19.14 17.15
N ASP A 460 2.10 -17.91 17.65
CA ASP A 460 2.54 -17.65 19.01
C ASP A 460 1.38 -17.34 19.97
N ASP A 461 0.29 -16.80 19.44
CA ASP A 461 -0.81 -16.27 20.24
C ASP A 461 -2.05 -17.16 20.19
N LEU A 462 -2.13 -18.19 19.33
CA LEU A 462 -3.36 -18.98 19.19
C LEU A 462 -3.74 -19.70 20.49
N GLN A 463 -2.77 -20.26 21.22
CA GLN A 463 -3.06 -20.90 22.51
C GLN A 463 -3.56 -19.88 23.54
N ASP A 464 -2.96 -18.69 23.57
CA ASP A 464 -3.38 -17.61 24.45
C ASP A 464 -4.79 -17.12 24.08
N ILE A 465 -5.08 -16.94 22.79
CA ILE A 465 -6.41 -16.58 22.28
C ILE A 465 -7.46 -17.61 22.69
N LEU A 466 -7.15 -18.91 22.60
CA LEU A 466 -8.07 -19.96 23.06
C LEU A 466 -8.30 -19.88 24.59
N ARG A 467 -7.27 -19.55 25.38
CA ARG A 467 -7.42 -19.31 26.83
C ARG A 467 -8.21 -18.04 27.13
N VAL A 468 -8.00 -16.95 26.38
CA VAL A 468 -8.80 -15.72 26.48
C VAL A 468 -10.28 -16.05 26.25
N LEU A 469 -10.60 -16.84 25.23
CA LEU A 469 -11.97 -17.28 24.96
C LEU A 469 -12.58 -18.10 26.10
N LEU A 470 -11.79 -18.94 26.77
CA LEU A 470 -12.23 -19.69 27.95
C LEU A 470 -12.51 -18.76 29.14
N VAL A 471 -11.62 -17.80 29.41
CA VAL A 471 -11.83 -16.78 30.46
C VAL A 471 -13.11 -16.00 30.18
N LEU A 472 -13.29 -15.56 28.94
CA LEU A 472 -14.48 -14.85 28.52
C LEU A 472 -15.74 -15.66 28.74
N ALA A 473 -15.70 -16.94 28.37
CA ALA A 473 -16.85 -17.81 28.50
C ALA A 473 -17.35 -17.97 29.93
N ASN A 474 -16.43 -17.91 30.91
CA ASN A 474 -16.75 -17.94 32.33
C ASN A 474 -17.28 -16.58 32.83
N GLN A 475 -16.74 -15.47 32.32
CA GLN A 475 -17.19 -14.12 32.69
C GLN A 475 -18.59 -13.81 32.17
N PHE A 476 -18.92 -14.29 30.96
CA PHE A 476 -20.19 -14.05 30.29
C PHE A 476 -20.86 -15.39 29.91
N PRO A 477 -21.46 -16.09 30.90
CA PRO A 477 -22.12 -17.38 30.64
C PRO A 477 -23.34 -17.22 29.73
N ALA A 478 -23.74 -18.30 29.06
CA ALA A 478 -24.90 -18.31 28.18
C ALA A 478 -26.20 -18.02 28.94
N VAL A 479 -27.13 -17.31 28.30
CA VAL A 479 -28.48 -17.03 28.84
C VAL A 479 -29.26 -18.35 28.83
N GLY A 480 -29.21 -19.08 29.95
CA GLY A 480 -29.84 -20.39 30.13
C GLY A 480 -29.05 -21.36 31.02
N GLU A 481 -27.76 -21.12 31.25
CA GLU A 481 -26.93 -21.97 32.13
C GLU A 481 -27.01 -21.60 33.62
N ARG A 482 -27.53 -20.42 33.97
CA ARG A 482 -27.62 -20.00 35.39
C ARG A 482 -28.72 -20.73 36.16
N ASP A 483 -29.77 -21.19 35.49
CA ASP A 483 -30.92 -21.79 36.16
C ASP A 483 -30.70 -23.27 36.55
N SER A 484 -29.66 -23.92 35.99
CA SER A 484 -29.35 -25.33 36.25
C SER A 484 -28.31 -25.55 37.37
N ALA A 485 -27.65 -24.51 37.87
CA ALA A 485 -26.64 -24.60 38.92
C ALA A 485 -27.17 -24.34 40.34
N SER A 486 -28.45 -23.99 40.49
CA SER A 486 -29.12 -23.69 41.77
C SER A 486 -30.07 -24.79 42.28
N THR A 487 -30.03 -25.98 41.68
CA THR A 487 -30.71 -27.21 42.13
C THR A 487 -29.68 -28.29 42.36
#